data_AF-A0A7S4EI95-F1
#
_entry.id   AF-A0A7S4EI95-F1
#
_cell.length_a   1.000
_cell.length_b   1.000
_cell.length_c   1.000
_cell.angle_alpha   90.00
_cell.angle_beta   90.00
_cell.angle_gamma   90.00
#
_symmetry.space_group_name_H-M   'P 1'
#
loop_
_entity.id
_entity.type
_entity.pdbx_description
1 polymer ?
#
loop_
_entity_poly.entity_id
_entity_poly.type
_entity_poly.pdbx_seq_one_letter_code
_entity_poly.pdbx_strand_id
1 'polypeptide(L)'
;HHTDRAFHYYNLEMPMVEYITDIQPNDVLSGRGGATNSHSGNRVFRSLVKQYQNDYLKAKKRDKPQVAAVVVEKIREKGGRFLRRCPTNSEGVFWIEIG
;
A
#
# COMPACT_ATOMS: atom_id res chain seq x y z
N HIS A 1 -37.60 -5.25 -14.79
CA HIS A 1 -36.80 -6.03 -13.84
C HIS A 1 -35.31 -5.73 -14.06
N HIS A 2 -34.82 -4.67 -13.41
CA HIS A 2 -33.41 -4.31 -13.42
C HIS A 2 -32.78 -5.02 -12.21
N THR A 3 -32.23 -6.21 -12.42
CA THR A 3 -31.41 -6.85 -11.38
C THR A 3 -30.16 -6.01 -11.25
N ASP A 4 -30.12 -5.23 -10.17
CA ASP A 4 -29.03 -4.35 -9.81
C ASP A 4 -27.70 -5.11 -9.89
N ARG A 5 -26.83 -4.67 -10.80
CA ARG A 5 -25.52 -5.28 -11.05
C ARG A 5 -24.67 -5.33 -9.78
N ALA A 6 -25.00 -4.51 -8.77
CA ALA A 6 -24.43 -4.51 -7.44
C ALA A 6 -24.64 -5.83 -6.68
N PHE A 7 -25.82 -6.48 -6.76
CA PHE A 7 -26.07 -7.72 -6.02
C PHE A 7 -25.27 -8.91 -6.53
N HIS A 8 -24.97 -8.96 -7.82
CA HIS A 8 -24.13 -10.02 -8.39
C HIS A 8 -22.65 -9.87 -7.98
N TYR A 9 -22.20 -8.65 -7.68
CA TYR A 9 -20.84 -8.39 -7.17
C TYR A 9 -20.62 -8.86 -5.72
N TYR A 10 -21.68 -8.96 -4.90
CA TYR A 10 -21.57 -9.43 -3.52
C TYR A 10 -21.54 -10.97 -3.39
N ASN A 11 -21.95 -11.71 -4.44
CA ASN A 11 -22.05 -13.18 -4.44
C ASN A 11 -20.86 -13.90 -5.12
N LEU A 12 -19.84 -13.16 -5.57
CA LEU A 12 -18.58 -13.74 -6.03
C LEU A 12 -17.58 -13.62 -4.89
N GLU A 13 -17.21 -14.78 -4.34
CA GLU A 13 -16.11 -15.02 -3.39
C GLU A 13 -15.25 -13.77 -3.16
N MET A 14 -15.56 -13.02 -2.11
CA MET A 14 -14.64 -11.99 -1.65
C MET A 14 -13.29 -12.68 -1.49
N PRO A 15 -12.24 -12.24 -2.21
CA PRO A 15 -10.96 -12.92 -2.13
C PRO A 15 -10.56 -13.00 -0.66
N MET A 16 -9.94 -14.11 -0.25
CA MET A 16 -9.30 -14.24 1.06
C MET A 16 -8.17 -13.21 1.16
N VAL A 17 -8.52 -11.95 1.34
CA VAL A 17 -7.58 -10.89 1.65
C VAL A 17 -7.51 -10.88 3.16
N GLU A 18 -6.33 -11.20 3.68
CA GLU A 18 -6.09 -11.14 5.11
C GLU A 18 -6.29 -9.69 5.58
N TYR A 19 -7.24 -9.50 6.48
CA TYR A 19 -7.51 -8.21 7.08
C TYR A 19 -6.50 -7.94 8.19
N ILE A 20 -5.75 -6.87 8.02
CA ILE A 20 -4.76 -6.39 8.97
C ILE A 20 -5.41 -5.32 9.84
N THR A 21 -5.43 -5.58 11.15
CA THR A 21 -5.95 -4.65 12.16
C THR A 21 -4.82 -3.97 12.94
N ASP A 22 -3.65 -4.63 13.04
CA ASP A 22 -2.49 -4.12 13.77
C ASP A 22 -1.44 -3.52 12.80
N ILE A 23 -1.34 -2.19 12.80
CA ILE A 23 -0.38 -1.43 12.00
C ILE A 23 0.96 -1.37 12.74
N GLN A 24 2.01 -1.84 12.09
CA GLN A 24 3.37 -1.81 12.62
C GLN A 24 4.08 -0.51 12.24
N PRO A 25 5.07 -0.06 13.04
CA PRO A 25 5.82 1.17 12.75
C PRO A 25 6.49 1.22 11.38
N ASN A 26 6.85 0.06 10.83
CA ASN A 26 7.51 -0.06 9.52
C ASN A 26 6.52 -0.15 8.34
N ASP A 27 5.21 -0.28 8.61
CA ASP A 27 4.21 -0.34 7.55
C ASP A 27 4.09 0.99 6.80
N VAL A 28 3.91 0.91 5.49
CA VAL A 28 3.65 2.03 4.61
C VAL A 28 2.16 2.08 4.32
N LEU A 29 1.49 3.09 4.87
CA LEU A 29 0.07 3.27 4.73
C LEU A 29 -0.24 4.04 3.44
N SER A 30 -1.14 3.51 2.62
CA SER A 30 -1.63 4.13 1.39
C SER A 30 -2.89 4.93 1.66
N GLY A 31 -2.94 6.18 1.21
CA GLY A 31 -4.10 7.06 1.40
C GLY A 31 -3.73 8.54 1.40
N ARG A 32 -4.74 9.40 1.53
CA ARG A 32 -4.59 10.86 1.65
C ARG A 32 -4.98 11.29 3.07
N GLY A 33 -4.16 12.08 3.74
CA GLY A 33 -4.46 12.67 5.06
C GLY A 33 -3.26 12.82 5.99
N GLY A 34 -3.43 13.61 7.07
CA GLY A 34 -2.36 13.91 8.04
C GLY A 34 -1.83 12.69 8.80
N ALA A 35 -2.71 11.74 9.13
CA ALA A 35 -2.33 10.51 9.85
C ALA A 35 -1.39 9.62 9.02
N THR A 36 -1.70 9.38 7.74
CA THR A 36 -0.85 8.62 6.81
C THR A 36 0.50 9.31 6.56
N ASN A 37 0.49 10.64 6.40
CA ASN A 37 1.71 11.42 6.14
C ASN A 37 2.72 11.41 7.30
N SER A 38 2.21 11.27 8.53
CA SER A 38 2.97 11.26 9.77
C SER A 38 3.26 9.85 10.30
N HIS A 39 2.90 8.80 9.57
CA HIS A 39 3.28 7.44 9.93
C HIS A 39 4.81 7.24 9.78
N SER A 40 5.44 6.48 10.67
CA SER A 40 6.89 6.24 10.64
C SER A 40 7.33 5.54 9.37
N GLY A 41 6.64 4.49 8.94
CA GLY A 41 6.96 3.80 7.69
C GLY A 41 6.84 4.72 6.46
N ASN A 42 5.84 5.62 6.43
CA ASN A 42 5.73 6.61 5.34
C ASN A 42 6.86 7.63 5.35
N ARG A 43 7.38 8.03 6.52
CA ARG A 43 8.57 8.88 6.62
C ARG A 43 9.81 8.16 6.07
N VAL A 44 10.02 6.91 6.47
CA VAL A 44 11.15 6.09 5.99
C VAL A 44 11.05 5.85 4.48
N PHE A 45 9.87 5.47 3.99
CA PHE A 45 9.61 5.28 2.56
C PHE A 45 9.92 6.54 1.76
N ARG A 46 9.45 7.72 2.19
CA ARG A 46 9.78 9.00 1.51
C ARG A 46 11.28 9.31 1.53
N SER A 47 11.97 8.99 2.62
CA SER A 47 13.42 9.16 2.69
C SER A 47 14.16 8.27 1.68
N LEU A 48 13.76 6.99 1.57
CA LEU A 48 14.33 6.07 0.59
C LEU A 48 14.02 6.52 -0.84
N VAL A 49 12.78 6.91 -1.14
CA VAL A 49 12.43 7.45 -2.46
C VAL A 49 13.31 8.65 -2.80
N LYS A 50 13.53 9.58 -1.87
CA LYS A 50 14.42 10.74 -2.08
C LYS A 50 15.87 10.31 -2.31
N GLN A 51 16.35 9.31 -1.57
CA GLN A 51 17.71 8.77 -1.73
C GLN A 51 17.93 8.17 -3.13
N TYR A 52 16.96 7.41 -3.65
CA TYR A 52 17.04 6.75 -4.96
C TYR A 52 16.50 7.60 -6.13
N GLN A 53 16.00 8.80 -5.85
CA GLN A 53 15.38 9.68 -6.85
C GLN A 53 16.34 9.99 -8.00
N ASN A 54 17.59 10.32 -7.69
CA ASN A 54 18.58 10.66 -8.72
C ASN A 54 18.91 9.46 -9.62
N ASP A 55 19.00 8.26 -9.05
CA ASP A 55 19.26 7.04 -9.81
C ASP A 55 18.09 6.72 -10.74
N TYR A 56 16.86 6.88 -10.25
CA TYR A 56 15.64 6.72 -11.05
C TYR A 56 15.56 7.72 -12.20
N LEU A 57 15.96 8.97 -11.97
CA LEU A 57 15.95 10.03 -12.99
C LEU A 57 17.00 9.80 -14.07
N LYS A 58 18.17 9.25 -13.71
CA LYS A 58 19.26 8.90 -14.65
C LYS A 58 19.02 7.58 -15.39
N ALA A 59 18.21 6.69 -14.82
CA ALA A 59 17.92 5.38 -15.40
C ALA A 59 17.14 5.47 -16.72
N LYS A 60 17.43 4.55 -17.64
CA LYS A 60 16.62 4.37 -18.85
C LYS A 60 15.24 3.87 -18.45
N LYS A 61 14.23 4.12 -19.30
CA LYS A 61 12.83 3.72 -19.05
C LYS A 61 12.70 2.25 -18.60
N ARG A 62 13.47 1.34 -19.20
CA ARG A 62 13.48 -0.10 -18.90
C ARG A 62 14.11 -0.48 -17.56
N ASP A 63 14.93 0.41 -16.99
CA ASP A 63 15.71 0.17 -15.75
C ASP A 63 15.06 0.84 -14.52
N LYS A 64 14.05 1.70 -14.76
CA LYS A 64 13.28 2.38 -13.71
C LYS A 64 12.56 1.42 -12.74
N PRO A 65 11.93 0.33 -13.20
CA PRO A 65 11.30 -0.64 -12.29
C PRO A 65 12.28 -1.25 -11.28
N GLN A 66 13.53 -1.49 -11.69
CA GLN A 66 14.56 -2.07 -10.84
C GLN A 66 14.97 -1.09 -9.74
N VAL A 67 15.12 0.20 -10.07
CA VAL A 67 15.38 1.23 -9.05
C VAL A 67 14.23 1.34 -8.05
N ALA A 68 12.98 1.24 -8.52
CA ALA A 68 11.81 1.23 -7.64
C ALA A 68 11.74 -0.03 -6.76
N ALA A 69 12.10 -1.20 -7.32
CA ALA A 69 12.11 -2.47 -6.59
C ALA A 69 13.06 -2.46 -5.39
N VAL A 70 14.24 -1.82 -5.53
CA VAL A 70 15.18 -1.65 -4.41
C VAL A 70 14.56 -0.90 -3.24
N VAL A 71 13.71 0.11 -3.50
CA VAL A 71 13.02 0.85 -2.43
C VAL A 71 12.00 -0.04 -1.71
N VAL A 72 11.23 -0.84 -2.46
CA VAL A 72 10.24 -1.78 -1.92
C VAL A 72 10.92 -2.86 -1.09
N GLU A 73 12.00 -3.45 -1.61
CA GLU A 73 12.80 -4.46 -0.93
C GLU A 73 13.32 -3.95 0.42
N LYS A 74 13.88 -2.73 0.46
CA LYS A 74 14.36 -2.13 1.71
C LYS A 74 13.30 -1.90 2.78
N ILE A 75 12.05 -1.71 2.38
CA ILE A 75 10.92 -1.63 3.33
C ILE A 75 10.61 -3.04 3.85
N ARG A 76 10.52 -4.03 2.95
CA ARG A 76 10.23 -5.42 3.29
C ARG A 76 11.30 -6.08 4.14
N GLU A 77 12.58 -5.82 3.89
CA GLU A 77 13.72 -6.28 4.71
C GLU A 77 13.62 -5.83 6.18
N LYS A 78 12.91 -4.72 6.44
CA LYS A 78 12.63 -4.21 7.79
C LYS A 78 11.30 -4.70 8.35
N GLY A 79 10.64 -5.65 7.69
CA GLY A 79 9.32 -6.16 8.04
C GLY A 79 8.18 -5.16 7.77
N GLY A 80 8.38 -4.16 6.92
CA GLY A 80 7.33 -3.22 6.54
C GLY A 80 6.44 -3.77 5.42
N ARG A 81 5.12 -3.61 5.57
CA ARG A 81 4.11 -3.95 4.55
C ARG A 81 3.57 -2.71 3.87
N PHE A 82 3.03 -2.85 2.66
CA PHE A 82 2.31 -1.78 1.98
C PHE A 82 0.82 -1.95 2.17
N LEU A 83 0.21 -1.13 3.03
CA LEU A 83 -1.16 -1.31 3.48
C LEU A 83 -2.10 -0.33 2.79
N ARG A 84 -3.30 -0.77 2.44
CA ARG A 84 -4.40 0.07 1.97
C ARG A 84 -5.62 -0.11 2.86
N ARG A 85 -6.25 1.01 3.22
CA ARG A 85 -7.48 1.00 4.02
C ARG A 85 -8.65 0.48 3.19
N CYS A 86 -9.37 -0.51 3.69
CA CYS A 86 -10.62 -0.98 3.11
C CYS A 86 -11.74 0.05 3.34
N PRO A 87 -12.52 0.39 2.31
CA PRO A 87 -13.67 1.28 2.43
C PRO A 87 -14.90 0.50 2.93
N THR A 88 -14.85 -0.05 4.14
CA THR A 88 -16.04 -0.69 4.75
C THR A 88 -16.80 0.33 5.57
N ASN A 89 -18.00 0.66 5.11
CA ASN A 89 -18.97 1.43 5.87
C ASN A 89 -19.58 0.49 6.92
N SER A 90 -19.20 0.67 8.19
CA SER A 90 -19.94 0.30 9.42
C SER A 90 -19.22 -0.62 10.42
N GLU A 91 -18.18 -1.38 10.08
CA GLU A 91 -17.59 -2.38 11.02
C GLU A 91 -16.12 -2.14 11.42
N GLY A 92 -15.67 -0.88 11.39
CA GLY A 92 -14.31 -0.51 11.81
C GLY A 92 -13.34 -0.35 10.65
N VAL A 93 -12.06 -0.11 11.00
CA VAL A 93 -11.00 0.21 10.04
C VAL A 93 -10.14 -1.02 9.81
N PHE A 94 -10.23 -1.59 8.61
CA PHE A 94 -9.40 -2.71 8.19
C PHE A 94 -8.39 -2.28 7.12
N TRP A 95 -7.24 -2.95 7.12
CA TRP A 95 -6.19 -2.77 6.13
C TRP A 95 -5.94 -4.06 5.37
N ILE A 96 -5.44 -3.93 4.15
CA ILE A 96 -5.02 -5.05 3.32
C ILE A 96 -3.63 -4.76 2.77
N GLU A 97 -2.80 -5.78 2.68
CA GLU A 97 -1.50 -5.69 2.02
C GLU A 97 -1.69 -5.64 0.50
N ILE A 98 -1.02 -4.71 -0.19
CA ILE A 98 -1.22 -4.42 -1.62
C ILE A 98 0.07 -4.38 -2.45
N GLY A 99 1.22 -4.64 -1.84
CA GLY A 99 2.51 -4.34 -2.45
C GLY A 99 3.57 -5.36 -2.10
#